data_AF-A0A3S1E439-F1
#
_entry.id   AF-A0A3S1E439-F1
#
_cell.length_a   1.000
_cell.length_b   1.000
_cell.length_c   1.000
_cell.angle_alpha   90.00
_cell.angle_beta   90.00
_cell.angle_gamma   90.00
#
_symmetry.space_group_name_H-M   'P 1'
#
loop_
_entity.id
_entity.type
_entity.pdbx_description
1 polymer ?
#
loop_
_entity_poly.entity_id
_entity_poly.type
_entity_poly.pdbx_seq_one_letter_code
_entity_poly.pdbx_strand_id
1 'polypeptide(L)' 'LETRGLLRREGDQKDKRVLRLTLTEAGTELLMQALKVHMALIEKAMSQSTPEQCDMIGEQMRKIADVLKEA' A
#
# COMPACT_ATOMS: atom_id res chain seq x y z
N LEU A 1 -15.30 0.29 -0.47
CA LEU A 1 -14.64 1.57 -0.11
C LEU A 1 -15.43 2.76 -0.62
N GLU A 2 -15.87 2.77 -1.89
CA GLU A 2 -16.81 3.77 -2.43
C GLU A 2 -18.15 3.82 -1.68
N THR A 3 -18.79 2.68 -1.41
CA THR A 3 -20.05 2.62 -0.64
C THR A 3 -19.92 3.15 0.79
N ARG A 4 -18.68 3.27 1.30
CA ARG A 4 -18.35 3.82 2.61
C ARG A 4 -17.88 5.28 2.53
N GLY A 5 -17.88 5.90 1.34
CA GLY A 5 -17.48 7.29 1.14
C GLY A 5 -15.97 7.55 1.26
N LEU A 6 -15.13 6.51 1.23
CA LEU A 6 -13.68 6.63 1.43
C LEU A 6 -12.90 6.85 0.12
N LEU A 7 -13.52 6.51 -1.00
CA LEU A 7 -12.96 6.69 -2.34
C LEU A 7 -13.98 7.36 -3.24
N ARG A 8 -13.48 8.16 -4.17
CA ARG A 8 -14.22 8.69 -5.30
C ARG A 8 -13.75 8.00 -6.57
N ARG A 9 -14.70 7.65 -7.43
CA ARG A 9 -14.44 7.05 -8.74
C ARG A 9 -14.92 7.98 -9.82
N GLU A 10 -14.02 8.33 -10.72
CA GLU A 10 -14.29 9.22 -11.85
C GLU A 10 -13.75 8.59 -13.14
N GLY A 11 -14.47 8.77 -14.24
CA GLY A 11 -13.96 8.40 -15.57
C GLY A 11 -12.82 9.33 -15.98
N ASP A 12 -11.83 8.79 -16.66
CA ASP A 12 -10.76 9.62 -17.22
C ASP A 12 -11.28 10.52 -18.35
N GLN A 13 -10.75 11.74 -18.43
CA GLN A 13 -11.18 12.74 -19.40
C GLN A 13 -10.77 12.41 -20.84
N LYS A 14 -9.70 11.62 -21.04
CA LYS A 14 -9.12 11.29 -22.34
C LYS A 14 -9.50 9.87 -22.80
N ASP A 15 -9.59 8.91 -21.88
CA ASP A 15 -9.97 7.54 -22.19
C ASP A 15 -11.08 7.05 -21.26
N LYS A 16 -12.32 6.95 -21.78
CA LYS A 16 -13.49 6.53 -21.00
C LYS A 16 -13.41 5.10 -20.45
N ARG A 17 -12.43 4.29 -20.88
CA ARG A 17 -12.16 2.95 -20.32
C ARG A 17 -11.37 3.02 -19.01
N VAL A 18 -10.66 4.12 -18.77
CA VAL A 18 -9.87 4.33 -17.56
C VAL A 18 -10.76 4.91 -16.46
N LEU A 19 -10.68 4.31 -15.28
CA LEU A 19 -11.34 4.77 -14.07
C LEU A 19 -10.30 5.19 -13.06
N ARG A 20 -10.36 6.45 -12.64
CA ARG A 20 -9.48 7.01 -11.63
C ARG A 20 -10.14 6.91 -10.27
N LEU A 21 -9.40 6.35 -9.32
CA LEU A 21 -9.79 6.27 -7.93
C LEU A 21 -8.97 7.29 -7.14
N THR A 22 -9.65 8.10 -6.35
CA THR A 22 -9.02 9.10 -5.47
C THR A 22 -9.55 8.91 -4.05
N LEU A 23 -8.68 9.03 -3.05
CA LEU A 23 -9.12 9.08 -1.65
C LEU A 23 -9.94 10.33 -1.41
N THR A 24 -11.03 10.19 -0.67
CA THR A 24 -11.71 11.34 -0.07
C THR A 24 -10.92 11.80 1.16
N GLU A 25 -11.29 12.92 1.74
CA GLU A 25 -10.73 13.39 3.01
C GLU A 25 -10.90 12.33 4.11
N ALA A 26 -12.13 11.82 4.31
CA ALA A 26 -12.40 10.73 5.24
C ALA A 26 -11.61 9.44 4.93
N GLY A 27 -11.41 9.14 3.63
CA GLY A 27 -10.55 8.04 3.20
C GLY A 27 -9.10 8.23 3.61
N THR A 28 -8.59 9.45 3.47
CA THR A 28 -7.23 9.83 3.84
C THR A 28 -7.04 9.76 5.36
N GLU A 29 -7.98 10.29 6.14
CA GLU A 29 -7.94 10.20 7.60
C GLU A 29 -7.90 8.76 8.09
N LEU A 30 -8.77 7.89 7.54
CA LEU A 30 -8.78 6.47 7.89
C LEU A 30 -7.46 5.80 7.48
N LEU A 31 -6.91 6.13 6.31
CA LEU A 31 -5.63 5.61 5.87
C LEU A 31 -4.51 6.00 6.86
N MET A 32 -4.48 7.24 7.34
CA MET A 32 -3.48 7.68 8.31
C MET A 32 -3.58 6.91 9.64
N GLN A 33 -4.79 6.65 10.12
CA GLN A 33 -5.02 5.82 11.30
C GLN A 33 -4.52 4.38 11.09
N ALA A 34 -4.83 3.80 9.93
CA ALA A 34 -4.39 2.45 9.58
C ALA A 34 -2.85 2.37 9.44
N LEU A 35 -2.22 3.37 8.82
CA LEU A 35 -0.77 3.44 8.65
C LEU A 35 -0.05 3.48 10.00
N LYS A 36 -0.60 4.17 11.01
CA LYS A 36 -0.04 4.16 12.36
C LYS A 36 0.06 2.76 12.94
N VAL A 37 -1.00 1.96 12.82
CA VAL A 37 -1.02 0.56 13.28
C VAL A 37 -0.07 -0.29 12.44
N HIS A 38 -0.09 -0.11 11.12
CA HIS A 38 0.76 -0.86 10.20
C HIS A 38 2.25 -0.62 10.46
N MET A 39 2.66 0.63 10.64
CA MET A 39 4.03 1.01 10.96
C MET A 39 4.48 0.43 12.31
N ALA A 40 3.65 0.50 13.34
CA ALA A 40 3.96 -0.12 14.63
C ALA A 40 4.20 -1.65 14.53
N LEU A 41 3.46 -2.33 13.65
CA LEU A 41 3.68 -3.75 13.39
C LEU A 41 4.99 -4.02 12.65
N ILE A 42 5.33 -3.18 11.66
CA ILE A 42 6.62 -3.27 10.94
C ILE A 42 7.77 -3.04 11.92
N GLU A 43 7.71 -1.98 12.73
CA GLU A 43 8.72 -1.68 13.75
C GLU A 43 8.90 -2.86 14.72
N LYS A 44 7.80 -3.45 15.19
CA LYS A 44 7.86 -4.62 16.06
C LYS A 44 8.54 -5.80 15.37
N ALA A 45 8.15 -6.10 14.12
CA ALA A 45 8.71 -7.21 13.36
C ALA A 45 10.21 -7.04 13.10
N MET A 46 10.65 -5.81 12.83
CA MET A 46 12.03 -5.46 12.51
C MET A 46 12.88 -5.09 13.74
N SER A 47 12.30 -5.01 14.93
CA SER A 47 12.96 -4.52 16.16
C SER A 47 14.23 -5.27 16.59
N GLN A 48 14.45 -6.48 16.06
CA GLN A 48 15.62 -7.31 16.35
C GLN A 48 16.61 -7.37 15.17
N SER A 49 16.40 -6.56 14.14
CA SER A 49 17.21 -6.54 12.92
C SER A 49 18.00 -5.24 12.80
N THR A 50 19.20 -5.32 12.25
CA THR A 50 19.95 -4.13 11.81
C THR A 50 19.35 -3.59 10.49
N PRO A 51 19.59 -2.32 10.13
CA PRO A 51 19.15 -1.79 8.84
C PRO A 51 19.58 -2.64 7.64
N GLU A 52 20.81 -3.16 7.65
CA GLU A 52 21.34 -4.00 6.58
C GLU A 52 20.61 -5.35 6.49
N GLN A 53 20.22 -5.92 7.63
CA GLN A 53 19.42 -7.14 7.67
C GLN A 53 18.00 -6.91 7.12
N CYS A 54 17.38 -5.77 7.45
CA CYS A 54 16.10 -5.36 6.89
C CYS A 54 16.17 -5.21 5.36
N ASP A 55 17.21 -4.55 4.86
CA ASP A 55 17.43 -4.36 3.42
C ASP A 55 17.60 -5.69 2.69
N MET A 56 18.36 -6.62 3.28
CA MET A 56 18.55 -7.96 2.73
C MET A 56 17.23 -8.74 2.67
N ILE A 57 16.41 -8.70 3.71
CA ILE A 57 15.06 -9.32 3.70
C ILE A 57 14.21 -8.70 2.59
N GLY A 58 14.21 -7.37 2.47
CA GLY A 58 13.48 -6.66 1.42
C GLY A 58 13.92 -7.06 0.01
N GLU A 59 15.22 -7.25 -0.22
CA GLU A 59 15.74 -7.70 -1.51
C GLU A 59 15.28 -9.12 -1.85
N GLN A 60 15.33 -10.04 -0.88
CA GLN A 60 14.87 -11.42 -1.11
C GLN A 60 13.38 -11.47 -1.41
N MET A 61 12.55 -10.70 -0.70
CA MET A 61 11.11 -10.64 -0.95
C MET A 61 10.78 -10.10 -2.35
N ARG A 62 11.55 -9.11 -2.85
CA ARG A 62 11.39 -8.61 -4.23
C ARG A 62 11.71 -9.69 -5.26
N LYS A 63 12.82 -10.42 -5.10
CA LYS A 63 13.18 -11.53 -6.00
C LYS A 63 12.10 -12.61 -6.06
N ILE A 64 11.55 -12.99 -4.90
CA ILE A 64 10.45 -13.96 -4.82
C ILE A 64 9.21 -13.43 -5.55
N ALA A 65 8.85 -12.16 -5.31
CA ALA A 65 7.70 -11.55 -5.96
C ALA A 65 7.83 -11.48 -7.48
N ASP A 66 9.04 -11.24 -8.00
CA ASP A 66 9.26 -11.17 -9.45
C ASP A 66 9.13 -12.56 -10.10
N VAL A 67 9.67 -13.61 -9.48
CA VAL A 67 9.46 -15.00 -9.95
C VAL A 67 7.97 -15.35 -9.97
N LEU A 68 7.21 -14.94 -8.95
CA LEU A 68 5.78 -15.24 -8.85
C LEU A 68 4.90 -14.45 -9.82
N LYS A 69 5.35 -13.31 -10.35
CA LYS A 69 4.60 -12.53 -11.35
C LYS A 69 4.64 -13.16 -12.74
N GLU A 70 5.66 -13.97 -13.02
CA GLU A 70 5.87 -14.61 -14.32
C GLU A 70 5.18 -15.98 -14.43
N ALA A 71 4.54 -16.45 -13.35
CA ALA A 71 3.78 -17.71 -13.28
C ALA A 71 2.28 -17.48 -13.50
#